data_AF-A0A820EMZ0-F1
#
_entry.id   AF-A0A820EMZ0-F1
#
_cell.length_a   1.000
_cell.length_b   1.000
_cell.length_c   1.000
_cell.angle_alpha   90.00
_cell.angle_beta   90.00
_cell.angle_gamma   90.00
#
_symmetry.space_group_name_H-M   'P 1'
#
loop_
_entity.id
_entity.type
_entity.pdbx_description
1 polymer ?
#
loop_
_entity_poly.entity_id
_entity_poly.type
_entity_poly.pdbx_seq_one_letter_code
_entity_poly.pdbx_strand_id
1 'polypeptide(L)'
;MSLTLLTLPTLTTLKLRWNEIGDVEVQHLADALQNNTTVTTLDLGRNDIKTVGTQHLADALRTNTTLTTLNLNYNQIGPVGAQHLADALRTNTTLTTLSIGYNGIGDIGAQHL
;
A
#
# COMPACT_ATOMS: atom_id res chain seq x y z
N MET A 1 10.01 4.37 -11.72
CA MET A 1 9.92 2.92 -11.43
C MET A 1 9.23 2.22 -12.60
N SER A 2 9.82 1.19 -13.21
CA SER A 2 9.21 0.50 -14.35
C SER A 2 8.09 -0.44 -13.87
N LEU A 3 6.88 -0.31 -14.42
CA LEU A 3 5.73 -1.19 -14.14
C LEU A 3 5.98 -2.66 -14.51
N THR A 4 7.01 -2.94 -15.31
CA THR A 4 7.36 -4.27 -15.82
C THR A 4 7.73 -5.28 -14.74
N LEU A 5 8.04 -4.85 -13.52
CA LEU A 5 8.35 -5.78 -12.42
C LEU A 5 7.08 -6.50 -11.92
N LEU A 6 5.93 -5.83 -11.94
CA LEU A 6 4.65 -6.41 -11.51
C LEU A 6 3.98 -7.28 -12.58
N THR A 7 4.56 -7.41 -13.77
CA THR A 7 4.07 -8.34 -14.80
C THR A 7 4.86 -9.65 -14.82
N LEU A 8 5.86 -9.80 -13.96
CA LEU A 8 6.66 -11.03 -13.86
C LEU A 8 5.83 -12.14 -13.19
N PRO A 9 5.64 -13.30 -13.86
CA PRO A 9 4.75 -14.36 -13.39
C PRO A 9 5.24 -15.04 -12.10
N THR A 10 6.50 -14.84 -11.72
CA THR A 10 7.13 -15.48 -10.56
C THR A 10 7.42 -14.52 -9.42
N LEU A 11 7.21 -13.21 -9.59
CA LEU A 11 7.51 -12.25 -8.55
C LEU A 11 6.42 -12.29 -7.48
N THR A 12 6.74 -12.84 -6.31
CA THR A 12 5.81 -12.93 -5.17
C THR A 12 6.08 -11.90 -4.09
N THR A 13 7.29 -11.36 -4.03
CA THR A 13 7.72 -10.41 -3.01
C THR A 13 8.42 -9.24 -3.68
N LEU A 14 7.95 -8.03 -3.42
CA LEU A 14 8.55 -6.79 -3.88
C LEU A 14 8.96 -5.94 -2.67
N LYS A 15 10.26 -5.69 -2.52
CA LYS A 15 10.82 -4.88 -1.43
C LYS A 15 11.38 -3.59 -2.00
N LEU A 16 10.75 -2.48 -1.65
CA LEU A 16 11.05 -1.12 -2.09
C LEU A 16 11.25 -0.17 -0.90
N ARG A 17 11.72 -0.71 0.22
CA ARG A 17 12.02 0.06 1.43
C ARG A 17 13.18 1.03 1.17
N TRP A 18 13.10 2.29 1.64
CA TRP A 18 14.15 3.31 1.47
C TRP A 18 14.46 3.67 0.00
N ASN A 19 13.43 3.97 -0.81
CA ASN A 19 13.61 4.33 -2.23
C ASN A 19 13.04 5.72 -2.59
N GLU A 20 12.74 6.57 -1.60
CA GLU A 20 12.19 7.92 -1.84
C GLU A 20 10.93 7.90 -2.73
N ILE A 21 10.12 6.83 -2.61
CA ILE A 21 8.89 6.67 -3.39
C ILE A 21 7.86 7.68 -2.87
N GLY A 22 7.44 8.60 -3.73
CA GLY A 22 6.38 9.55 -3.44
C GLY A 22 5.01 9.08 -3.93
N ASP A 23 4.03 9.99 -3.83
CA ASP A 23 2.64 9.71 -4.22
C ASP A 23 2.49 9.36 -5.70
N VAL A 24 3.29 9.96 -6.59
CA VAL A 24 3.25 9.70 -8.04
C VAL A 24 3.79 8.31 -8.36
N GLU A 25 4.94 7.94 -7.78
CA GLU A 25 5.55 6.64 -8.02
C GLU A 25 4.70 5.51 -7.45
N VAL A 26 4.08 5.71 -6.28
CA VAL A 26 3.21 4.71 -5.68
C VAL A 26 1.86 4.61 -6.39
N GLN A 27 1.36 5.68 -7.02
CA GLN A 27 0.18 5.61 -7.87
C GLN A 27 0.40 4.60 -9.01
N HIS A 28 1.51 4.71 -9.74
CA HIS A 28 1.86 3.76 -10.79
C HIS A 28 1.93 2.32 -10.26
N LEU A 29 2.50 2.13 -9.07
CA LEU A 29 2.55 0.82 -8.43
C LEU A 29 1.15 0.29 -8.10
N ALA A 30 0.27 1.14 -7.57
CA ALA A 30 -1.09 0.81 -7.21
C ALA A 30 -1.92 0.41 -8.45
N ASP A 31 -1.80 1.15 -9.55
CA ASP A 31 -2.46 0.85 -10.83
C ASP A 31 -2.07 -0.55 -11.34
N ALA A 32 -0.79 -0.88 -11.28
CA ALA A 32 -0.31 -2.21 -11.67
C ALA A 32 -0.72 -3.30 -10.66
N LEU A 33 -0.81 -2.99 -9.37
CA LEU A 33 -1.23 -3.92 -8.33
C LEU A 33 -2.69 -4.38 -8.53
N GLN A 34 -3.59 -3.53 -9.04
CA GLN A 34 -5.00 -3.88 -9.27
C GLN A 34 -5.19 -5.16 -10.09
N ASN A 35 -4.30 -5.42 -11.06
CA ASN A 35 -4.37 -6.57 -11.94
C ASN A 35 -3.27 -7.60 -11.65
N ASN A 36 -2.39 -7.35 -10.68
CA ASN A 36 -1.33 -8.28 -10.33
C ASN A 36 -1.90 -9.45 -9.50
N THR A 37 -1.58 -10.67 -9.95
CA THR A 37 -2.03 -11.92 -9.34
C THR A 37 -0.90 -12.77 -8.76
N THR A 38 0.29 -12.18 -8.59
CA THR A 38 1.50 -12.91 -8.19
C THR A 38 2.12 -12.39 -6.89
N VAL A 39 2.14 -11.08 -6.68
CA VAL A 39 2.75 -10.44 -5.52
C VAL A 39 1.86 -10.60 -4.30
N THR A 40 2.36 -11.35 -3.32
CA THR A 40 1.71 -11.58 -2.02
C THR A 40 2.28 -10.69 -0.92
N THR A 41 3.50 -10.16 -1.11
CA THR A 41 4.18 -9.28 -0.15
C THR A 41 4.73 -8.02 -0.81
N LEU A 42 4.33 -6.86 -0.31
CA LEU A 42 4.82 -5.55 -0.74
C LEU A 42 5.37 -4.76 0.45
N ASP A 43 6.67 -4.43 0.40
CA ASP A 43 7.33 -3.60 1.41
C ASP A 43 7.67 -2.22 0.84
N LEU A 44 6.94 -1.21 1.29
CA LEU A 44 7.08 0.21 0.96
C LEU A 44 7.48 1.05 2.18
N GLY A 45 8.04 0.45 3.23
CA GLY A 45 8.41 1.21 4.42
C GLY A 45 9.51 2.24 4.16
N ARG A 46 9.58 3.30 4.98
CA ARG A 46 10.61 4.36 4.87
C ARG A 46 10.67 4.96 3.46
N ASN A 47 9.54 5.48 2.98
CA ASN A 47 9.41 6.24 1.75
C ASN A 47 8.66 7.57 2.05
N ASP A 48 8.29 8.32 1.02
CA ASP A 48 7.61 9.61 1.12
C ASP A 48 6.14 9.53 0.68
N ILE A 49 5.50 8.38 0.93
CA ILE A 49 4.08 8.16 0.62
C ILE A 49 3.23 8.96 1.61
N LYS A 50 2.36 9.82 1.09
CA LYS A 50 1.45 10.67 1.86
C LYS A 50 0.01 10.20 1.68
N THR A 51 -0.93 11.03 2.10
CA THR A 51 -2.37 10.79 1.99
C THR A 51 -2.79 10.39 0.56
N VAL A 52 -2.32 11.09 -0.47
CA VAL A 52 -2.74 10.86 -1.86
C VAL A 52 -2.23 9.51 -2.38
N GLY A 53 -0.95 9.19 -2.18
CA GLY A 53 -0.40 7.89 -2.52
C GLY A 53 -1.07 6.75 -1.75
N THR A 54 -1.43 7.00 -0.49
CA THR A 54 -2.19 6.03 0.31
C THR A 54 -3.59 5.78 -0.23
N GLN A 55 -4.28 6.82 -0.73
CA GLN A 55 -5.57 6.66 -1.38
C GLN A 55 -5.46 5.73 -2.59
N HIS A 56 -4.45 5.91 -3.45
CA HIS A 56 -4.22 5.03 -4.59
C HIS A 56 -3.97 3.58 -4.16
N LEU A 57 -3.16 3.36 -3.13
CA LEU A 57 -2.97 2.03 -2.55
C LEU A 57 -4.27 1.43 -2.01
N ALA A 58 -5.10 2.22 -1.33
CA ALA A 58 -6.39 1.78 -0.83
C ALA A 58 -7.33 1.38 -1.98
N ASP A 59 -7.38 2.16 -3.06
CA ASP A 59 -8.15 1.84 -4.25
C ASP A 59 -7.69 0.51 -4.88
N ALA A 60 -6.38 0.28 -4.95
CA ALA A 60 -5.83 -0.99 -5.42
C ALA A 60 -6.15 -2.17 -4.50
N LEU A 61 -6.15 -1.96 -3.17
CA LEU A 61 -6.53 -2.99 -2.20
C LEU A 61 -8.00 -3.42 -2.34
N ARG A 62 -8.92 -2.55 -2.79
CA ARG A 62 -10.33 -2.96 -2.95
C ARG A 62 -10.52 -4.04 -4.03
N THR A 63 -9.66 -4.05 -5.04
CA THR A 63 -9.78 -4.97 -6.19
C THR A 63 -8.72 -6.07 -6.19
N ASN A 64 -7.55 -5.84 -5.61
CA ASN A 64 -6.51 -6.85 -5.54
C ASN A 64 -6.89 -7.98 -4.58
N THR A 65 -6.81 -9.22 -5.08
CA THR A 65 -7.19 -10.44 -4.36
C THR A 65 -6.00 -11.37 -4.12
N THR A 66 -4.77 -10.86 -4.15
CA THR A 66 -3.55 -11.67 -4.00
C THR A 66 -2.62 -11.17 -2.90
N LEU A 67 -2.55 -9.85 -2.68
CA LEU A 67 -1.69 -9.27 -1.69
C LEU A 67 -2.17 -9.68 -0.29
N THR A 68 -1.23 -10.26 0.47
CA THR A 68 -1.46 -10.73 1.84
C THR A 68 -0.74 -9.88 2.88
N THR A 69 0.38 -9.25 2.49
CA THR A 69 1.23 -8.45 3.37
C THR A 69 1.57 -7.11 2.72
N LEU A 70 1.25 -6.01 3.41
CA LEU A 70 1.61 -4.66 3.02
C LEU A 70 2.32 -3.95 4.18
N ASN A 71 3.57 -3.52 3.95
CA ASN A 71 4.32 -2.71 4.90
C ASN A 71 4.47 -1.27 4.40
N LEU A 72 3.90 -0.33 5.15
CA LEU A 72 3.96 1.11 4.94
C LEU A 72 4.59 1.84 6.14
N ASN A 73 5.29 1.15 7.04
CA ASN A 73 5.91 1.77 8.21
C ASN A 73 6.82 2.94 7.82
N TYR A 74 6.85 4.02 8.61
CA TYR A 74 7.68 5.21 8.35
C TYR A 74 7.38 5.88 7.00
N ASN A 75 6.13 6.24 6.76
CA ASN A 75 5.70 7.13 5.68
C ASN A 75 4.97 8.34 6.30
N GLN A 76 4.16 9.06 5.53
CA GLN A 76 3.46 10.28 5.94
C GLN A 76 1.95 10.19 5.67
N ILE A 77 1.36 9.01 5.92
CA ILE A 77 -0.03 8.66 5.57
C ILE A 77 -1.07 9.63 6.17
N GLY A 78 -0.88 10.06 7.42
CA GLY A 78 -1.83 10.92 8.14
C GLY A 78 -3.17 10.25 8.48
N PRO A 79 -4.06 10.95 9.20
CA PRO A 79 -5.37 10.41 9.62
C PRO A 79 -6.29 10.07 8.45
N VAL A 80 -6.30 10.90 7.40
CA VAL A 80 -7.15 10.70 6.21
C VAL A 80 -6.68 9.50 5.40
N GLY A 81 -5.37 9.31 5.24
CA GLY A 81 -4.85 8.13 4.56
C GLY A 81 -5.14 6.83 5.35
N ALA A 82 -5.12 6.89 6.69
CA ALA A 82 -5.53 5.76 7.52
C ALA A 82 -7.03 5.41 7.33
N GLN A 83 -7.89 6.42 7.22
CA GLN A 83 -9.30 6.21 6.88
C GLN A 83 -9.47 5.53 5.50
N HIS A 84 -8.73 5.95 4.48
CA HIS A 84 -8.78 5.31 3.17
C HIS A 84 -8.38 3.82 3.24
N LEU A 85 -7.31 3.49 3.97
CA LEU A 85 -6.90 2.11 4.18
C LEU A 85 -8.00 1.32 4.91
N ALA A 86 -8.54 1.84 6.01
CA ALA A 86 -9.62 1.21 6.76
C ALA A 86 -10.84 0.91 5.88
N ASP A 87 -11.27 1.88 5.07
CA ASP A 87 -12.41 1.71 4.18
C ASP A 87 -12.16 0.62 3.13
N ALA A 88 -10.94 0.50 2.60
CA ALA A 88 -10.58 -0.58 1.67
C ALA A 88 -10.53 -1.95 2.33
N LEU A 89 -10.06 -2.03 3.58
CA LEU A 89 -9.97 -3.27 4.35
C LEU A 89 -11.33 -3.86 4.72
N ARG A 90 -12.41 -3.07 4.75
CA ARG A 90 -13.76 -3.61 4.95
C ARG A 90 -14.21 -4.55 3.83
N THR A 91 -13.66 -4.39 2.63
CA THR A 91 -14.00 -5.21 1.45
C THR A 91 -12.87 -6.13 1.02
N ASN A 92 -11.61 -5.79 1.31
CA ASN A 92 -10.48 -6.66 1.01
C ASN A 92 -10.48 -7.85 1.97
N THR A 93 -10.44 -9.08 1.43
CA THR A 93 -10.48 -10.32 2.20
C THR A 93 -9.17 -11.10 2.18
N THR A 94 -8.13 -10.58 1.51
CA THR A 94 -6.86 -11.30 1.28
C THR A 94 -5.70 -10.74 2.08
N LEU A 95 -5.72 -9.44 2.41
CA LEU A 95 -4.70 -8.81 3.22
C LEU A 95 -4.83 -9.27 4.66
N THR A 96 -3.81 -9.96 5.16
CA THR A 96 -3.76 -10.49 6.53
C THR A 96 -2.82 -9.69 7.42
N THR A 97 -1.86 -8.97 6.81
CA THR A 97 -0.85 -8.19 7.53
C THR A 97 -0.75 -6.80 6.93
N LEU A 98 -1.08 -5.78 7.73
CA LEU A 98 -0.84 -4.37 7.43
C LEU A 98 0.07 -3.76 8.51
N SER A 99 1.19 -3.16 8.08
CA SER A 99 2.08 -2.41 8.99
C SER A 99 2.11 -0.93 8.63
N ILE A 100 1.63 -0.07 9.54
CA ILE A 100 1.48 1.38 9.34
C ILE A 100 2.03 2.21 10.52
N GLY A 101 2.96 1.66 11.29
CA GLY A 101 3.63 2.41 12.36
C GLY A 101 4.42 3.60 11.85
N TYR A 102 4.57 4.65 12.67
CA TYR A 102 5.30 5.88 12.34
C TYR A 102 4.79 6.60 11.07
N ASN A 103 3.47 6.85 11.01
CA ASN A 103 2.81 7.44 9.84
C ASN A 103 2.00 8.72 10.12
N GLY A 104 2.08 9.24 11.35
CA GLY A 104 1.32 10.43 11.74
C GLY A 104 -0.20 10.25 11.71
N ILE A 105 -0.72 9.02 11.91
CA ILE A 105 -2.16 8.74 11.82
C ILE A 105 -2.98 9.42 12.92
N GLY A 106 -2.38 9.66 14.10
CA GLY A 106 -3.03 10.25 15.26
C GLY A 106 -4.25 9.45 15.76
N ASP A 107 -4.92 9.99 16.77
CA ASP A 107 -6.08 9.33 17.41
C ASP A 107 -7.27 9.21 16.45
N ILE A 108 -7.48 10.21 15.60
CA ILE A 108 -8.56 10.22 14.60
C ILE A 108 -8.34 9.09 13.58
N GLY A 109 -7.12 8.97 13.03
CA GLY A 109 -6.81 7.89 12.09
C GLY A 109 -6.94 6.51 12.73
N ALA A 110 -6.53 6.38 14.00
CA ALA A 110 -6.64 5.13 14.75
C ALA A 110 -8.09 4.69 15.00
N GLN A 111 -9.05 5.61 15.11
CA GLN A 111 -10.47 5.27 15.27
C GLN A 111 -11.10 4.59 14.05
N HIS A 112 -10.48 4.71 12.87
CA HIS A 112 -10.99 4.09 11.65
C HIS A 112 -10.51 2.64 11.46
N LEU A 113 -9.38 2.27 12.07
CA LEU A 113 -8.67 0.99 11.91
C LEU A 113 -9.16 -0.07 12.90
#